data_AF-U1Q213-F1
#
_entry.id   AF-U1Q213-F1
#
_cell.length_a   1.000
_cell.length_b   1.000
_cell.length_c   1.000
_cell.angle_alpha   90.00
_cell.angle_beta   90.00
_cell.angle_gamma   90.00
#
_symmetry.space_group_name_H-M   'P 1'
#
loop_
_entity.id
_entity.type
_entity.pdbx_description
1 polymer ?
#
loop_
_entity_poly.entity_id
_entity_poly.type
_entity_poly.pdbx_seq_one_letter_code
_entity_poly.pdbx_strand_id
1 'polypeptide(L)' 'MAANNLNLVTFATQQYSADARYIFADGAGNPVVPDTFIRVYMVYSKLDAPVSVPEQKLGPPPERKGLVAVEWGGSEQ' A
#
# COMPACT_ATOMS: atom_id res chain seq x y z
N MET A 1 -16.91 -15.21 -0.33
CA MET A 1 -16.88 -13.74 -0.48
C MET A 1 -18.03 -13.36 -1.39
N ALA A 2 -18.98 -12.55 -0.93
CA ALA A 2 -20.02 -12.04 -1.82
C ALA A 2 -19.35 -11.20 -2.92
N ALA A 3 -19.80 -11.32 -4.17
CA ALA A 3 -19.32 -10.47 -5.24
C ALA A 3 -19.78 -9.02 -4.94
N ASN A 4 -18.85 -8.16 -4.53
CA ASN A 4 -19.12 -6.73 -4.45
C ASN A 4 -19.13 -6.19 -5.89
N ASN A 5 -20.33 -5.99 -6.45
CA ASN A 5 -20.47 -5.45 -7.81
C ASN A 5 -19.79 -4.07 -7.97
N LEU A 6 -19.66 -3.31 -6.88
CA LEU A 6 -18.99 -2.01 -6.84
C LEU A 6 -18.17 -1.90 -5.55
N ASN A 7 -16.96 -1.34 -5.66
CA ASN A 7 -16.12 -0.97 -4.52
C ASN A 7 -15.59 0.45 -4.72
N LEU A 8 -15.59 1.24 -3.65
CA LEU A 8 -14.78 2.44 -3.56
C LEU A 8 -13.36 2.02 -3.20
N VAL A 9 -12.36 2.57 -3.88
CA VAL A 9 -10.94 2.23 -3.66
C VAL A 9 -10.13 3.50 -3.51
N THR A 10 -9.26 3.54 -2.51
CA THR A 10 -8.29 4.63 -2.32
C THR A 10 -6.95 4.08 -1.84
N PHE A 11 -5.85 4.74 -2.18
CA PHE A 11 -4.55 4.42 -1.60
C PHE A 11 -4.36 5.19 -0.30
N ALA A 12 -4.09 4.49 0.80
CA ALA A 12 -3.78 5.13 2.07
C ALA A 12 -2.47 5.93 1.95
N THR A 13 -2.47 7.13 2.50
CA THR A 13 -1.27 7.99 2.57
C THR A 13 -0.81 8.10 4.03
N GLN A 14 -1.00 9.25 4.68
CA GLN A 14 -0.62 9.46 6.09
C GLN A 14 -1.57 8.78 7.09
N GLN A 15 -2.73 8.31 6.64
CA GLN A 15 -3.74 7.67 7.47
C GLN A 15 -3.44 6.19 7.79
N TYR A 16 -2.37 5.63 7.22
CA TYR A 16 -2.00 4.25 7.46
C TYR A 16 -1.23 4.11 8.79
N SER A 17 -1.84 3.42 9.77
CA SER A 17 -1.13 2.93 10.96
C SER A 17 -0.22 1.77 10.55
N ALA A 18 1.09 1.97 10.66
CA ALA A 18 2.10 0.99 10.31
C ALA A 18 2.19 -0.15 11.33
N ASP A 19 1.23 -1.08 11.30
CA ASP A 19 1.22 -2.21 12.24
C ASP A 19 2.23 -3.30 11.84
N ALA A 20 2.61 -3.37 10.57
CA ALA A 20 3.59 -4.31 10.06
C ALA A 20 5.03 -3.83 10.28
N ARG A 21 5.88 -4.72 10.82
CA ARG A 21 7.32 -4.51 11.02
C ARG A 21 8.11 -5.54 10.21
N TYR A 22 9.16 -5.09 9.53
CA TYR A 22 9.98 -5.92 8.64
C TYR A 22 11.44 -5.91 9.08
N ILE A 23 12.09 -7.05 8.92
CA ILE A 23 13.54 -7.20 8.96
C ILE A 23 13.92 -7.86 7.63
N PHE A 24 14.86 -7.27 6.90
CA PHE A 24 15.39 -7.86 5.68
C PHE A 24 16.73 -8.51 6.00
N ALA A 25 16.99 -9.66 5.38
CA ALA A 25 18.27 -10.35 5.49
C ALA A 25 18.66 -10.95 4.13
N ASP A 26 19.95 -11.12 3.91
CA ASP A 26 20.47 -11.85 2.76
C ASP A 26 20.28 -13.37 2.91
N GLY A 27 20.75 -14.15 1.91
CA GLY A 27 20.66 -15.61 1.95
C GLY A 27 21.48 -16.29 3.04
N ALA A 28 22.41 -15.57 3.68
CA ALA A 28 23.21 -16.05 4.81
C ALA A 28 22.64 -15.60 6.18
N GLY A 29 21.57 -14.80 6.18
CA GLY A 29 20.94 -14.28 7.38
C GLY A 29 21.53 -12.98 7.91
N ASN A 30 22.42 -12.31 7.16
CA ASN A 30 22.94 -11.00 7.57
C ASN A 30 21.88 -9.92 7.37
N PRO A 31 21.72 -8.94 8.29
CA PRO A 31 20.75 -7.86 8.13
C PRO A 31 21.03 -7.03 6.88
N VAL A 32 19.97 -6.69 6.16
CA VAL A 32 19.97 -5.82 4.99
C VAL A 32 19.02 -4.66 5.27
N VAL A 33 19.42 -3.45 4.88
CA VAL A 33 18.56 -2.26 4.93
C VAL A 33 18.32 -1.84 3.49
N PRO A 34 17.06 -1.85 2.99
CA PRO A 34 16.76 -1.31 1.67
C PRO A 34 17.09 0.18 1.62
N ASP A 35 17.73 0.60 0.52
CA ASP A 35 18.01 2.01 0.24
C ASP A 35 16.71 2.80 0.02
N THR A 36 15.70 2.14 -0.57
CA THR A 36 14.36 2.72 -0.76
C THR A 36 13.30 1.75 -0.25
N PHE A 37 12.40 2.23 0.61
CA PHE A 37 11.24 1.47 1.06
C PHE A 37 9.94 2.15 0.60
N ILE A 38 9.15 1.45 -0.21
CA ILE A 38 7.89 1.97 -0.76
C ILE A 38 6.75 1.16 -0.16
N ARG A 39 5.74 1.85 0.37
CA ARG A 39 4.51 1.23 0.86
C ARG A 39 3.34 1.61 -0.04
N VAL A 40 2.61 0.60 -0.49
CA VAL A 40 1.37 0.78 -1.25
C VAL A 40 0.28 0.01 -0.51
N TYR A 41 -0.67 0.76 0.07
CA TYR A 41 -1.75 0.17 0.84
C TYR A 41 -3.10 0.63 0.30
N MET A 42 -3.90 -0.31 -0.16
CA MET A 42 -5.22 -0.07 -0.75
C MET A 42 -6.30 -0.24 0.31
N VAL A 43 -7.11 0.80 0.54
CA VAL A 43 -8.32 0.70 1.35
C VAL A 43 -9.50 0.62 0.40
N TYR A 44 -10.39 -0.35 0.62
CA TYR A 44 -11.57 -0.52 -0.19
C TYR A 44 -12.81 -0.72 0.67
N SER A 45 -13.97 -0.30 0.15
CA SER A 45 -15.24 -0.52 0.82
C SER A 45 -16.32 -0.81 -0.22
N LYS A 46 -17.30 -1.63 0.17
CA LYS A 46 -18.44 -1.96 -0.70
C LYS A 46 -19.27 -0.71 -0.99
N LEU A 47 -19.75 -0.60 -2.23
CA LEU A 47 -20.76 0.37 -2.61
C LEU A 47 -22.05 -0.34 -3.02
N ASP A 48 -23.19 0.21 -2.61
CA ASP A 48 -24.50 -0.27 -3.05
C ASP A 48 -24.96 0.40 -4.36
N ALA A 49 -24.38 1.56 -4.71
CA ALA A 49 -24.61 2.27 -5.97
C ALA A 49 -23.35 3.04 -6.40
N PRO A 50 -23.20 3.39 -7.70
CA PRO A 50 -22.09 4.22 -8.16
C PRO A 50 -22.10 5.60 -7.49
N VAL A 51 -20.92 6.09 -7.12
CA VAL A 51 -20.72 7.43 -6.56
C VAL A 51 -19.74 8.21 -7.41
N SER A 52 -19.87 9.54 -7.45
CA SER A 52 -18.84 10.39 -8.06
C SER A 52 -17.62 10.42 -7.14
N VAL A 53 -16.47 9.99 -7.65
CA VAL A 53 -15.21 9.95 -6.90
C VAL A 53 -14.29 11.03 -7.46
N PRO A 54 -13.83 11.99 -6.65
CA PRO A 54 -12.82 12.94 -7.09
C PRO A 54 -11.49 12.21 -7.35
N GLU A 55 -10.71 12.70 -8.30
CA GLU A 55 -9.38 12.15 -8.57
C GLU A 55 -8.50 12.24 -7.30
N GLN A 56 -7.97 11.09 -6.88
CA GLN A 56 -7.01 11.05 -5.78
C GLN A 56 -5.68 11.65 -6.23
N LYS A 57 -5.27 12.75 -5.59
CA LYS A 57 -3.95 13.35 -5.81
C LYS A 57 -2.91 12.61 -4.97
N LEU A 58 -2.04 11.87 -5.63
CA LEU A 58 -0.87 11.24 -5.00
C LEU A 58 0.36 12.14 -5.17
N GLY A 59 1.21 12.18 -4.15
CA GLY A 59 2.54 12.76 -4.29
C GLY A 59 3.40 11.94 -5.27
N PRO A 60 4.50 12.51 -5.79
CA PRO A 60 5.44 11.74 -6.59
C PRO A 60 5.97 10.55 -5.76
N PRO A 61 6.16 9.36 -6.37
CA PRO A 61 6.81 8.27 -5.68
C PRO A 61 8.25 8.66 -5.31
N PRO A 62 8.83 8.08 -4.25
CA PRO A 62 10.25 8.27 -3.98
C PRO A 62 11.09 7.73 -5.15
N GLU A 63 12.25 8.33 -5.36
CA GLU A 63 13.21 7.87 -6.36
C GLU A 63 13.70 6.46 -6.01
N ARG A 64 13.76 5.56 -7.00
CA ARG A 64 14.17 4.16 -6.81
C ARG A 64 15.69 4.05 -6.94
N LYS A 65 16.39 4.04 -5.81
CA LYS A 65 17.86 3.89 -5.74
C LYS A 65 18.23 2.64 -4.95
N GLY A 66 19.30 1.98 -5.36
CA GLY A 66 19.87 0.81 -4.68
C GLY A 66 18.89 -0.36 -4.55
N LEU A 67 18.93 -1.05 -3.42
CA LEU A 67 17.97 -2.08 -3.08
C LEU A 67 16.63 -1.43 -2.72
N VAL A 68 15.61 -1.73 -3.54
CA VAL A 68 14.26 -1.24 -3.33
C VAL A 68 13.38 -2.36 -2.80
N ALA A 69 12.77 -2.15 -1.64
CA ALA A 69 11.76 -3.03 -1.09
C ALA A 69 10.38 -2.37 -1.18
N VAL A 70 9.39 -3.17 -1.58
CA VAL A 70 8.00 -2.73 -1.73
C VAL A 70 7.12 -3.58 -0.84
N GLU A 71 6.36 -2.93 0.02
CA GLU A 71 5.23 -3.53 0.70
C GLU A 71 3.96 -3.25 -0.09
N TRP A 72 3.19 -4.31 -0.36
CA TRP A 72 1.91 -4.22 -1.06
C TRP A 72 0.83 -4.90 -0.22
N GLY A 73 -0.25 -4.17 0.08
CA GLY A 73 -1.33 -4.69 0.89
C GLY A 73 -2.62 -3.90 0.74
N GLY A 74 -3.63 -4.31 1.50
CA GLY A 74 -4.89 -3.59 1.57
C GLY A 74 -5.86 -4.22 2.55
N SER A 75 -6.89 -3.46 2.90
CA SER A 75 -7.97 -3.91 3.80
C SER A 75 -9.30 -3.34 3.37
N GLU A 76 -10.35 -4.09 3.71
CA GLU A 76 -11.71 -3.58 3.69
C GLU A 76 -11.91 -2.59 4.86
N GLN A 77 -12.68 -1.52 4.63
CA GLN A 77 -13.09 -0.56 5.67
C GLN A 77 -14.60 -0.35 5.69
#